data_AF-A0A925CLU1-F1
#
_entry.id   AF-A0A925CLU1-F1
#
_cell.length_a   1.000
_cell.length_b   1.000
_cell.length_c   1.000
_cell.angle_alpha   90.00
_cell.angle_beta   90.00
_cell.angle_gamma   90.00
#
_symmetry.space_group_name_H-M   'P 1'
#
loop_
_entity.id
_entity.type
_entity.pdbx_description
1 polymer ?
#
loop_
_entity_poly.entity_id
_entity_poly.type
_entity_poly.pdbx_seq_one_letter_code
_entity_poly.pdbx_strand_id
1 'polypeptide(L)'
;MTVSPLPQIASTAWEHPADRAALNTLRSLPGFDEIIRKIAGFFGERGLRHLFLANAVRTGPTQHPRLHAMVREVCETLDVREVPDLYVTLTPFVNAGAIGFDRPFIVINTGSLAALSEDEQRFVLAHEVGHIASGHMTYRTIAVIVSNIGFSALPFLAGLALMPFQLALLEWSRKAELSCDRAALLAVQDPTLAMRSFFILAGGSTQPGEGDLDAFLKQAAEYESEGSAWDSLLKAINTALREHPFNTVRAAELQRWIASGAYARILSGEYPRRDGTGPQTTYTDDVRGAADYYGQQAREAFEKVGDSFSRAADAFRRKSGG
;
A
#
# COMPACT_ATOMS: atom_id res chain seq x y z
N MET A 1 9.06 -18.88 12.67
CA MET A 1 8.77 -18.36 14.03
C MET A 1 7.28 -18.55 14.30
N THR A 2 6.86 -18.72 15.55
CA THR A 2 5.43 -18.73 15.90
C THR A 2 4.90 -17.30 15.90
N VAL A 3 3.93 -17.01 15.04
CA VAL A 3 3.24 -15.72 15.00
C VAL A 3 2.51 -15.50 16.33
N SER A 4 2.75 -14.35 16.96
CA SER A 4 2.13 -14.00 18.25
C SER A 4 1.04 -12.95 18.06
N PRO A 5 -0.18 -13.12 18.62
CA PRO A 5 -1.22 -12.10 18.54
C PRO A 5 -0.79 -10.76 19.14
N LEU A 6 -1.30 -9.66 18.58
CA LEU A 6 -1.05 -8.30 19.04
C LEU A 6 -2.34 -7.74 19.68
N PRO A 7 -2.68 -8.14 20.92
CA PRO A 7 -3.95 -7.77 21.54
C PRO A 7 -4.07 -6.25 21.69
N GLN A 8 -5.27 -5.73 21.45
CA GLN A 8 -5.65 -4.32 21.49
C GLN A 8 -4.84 -3.39 20.57
N ILE A 9 -4.04 -3.91 19.63
CA ILE A 9 -3.24 -3.05 18.76
C ILE A 9 -4.15 -2.06 17.99
N ALA A 10 -3.82 -0.77 18.06
CA ALA A 10 -4.49 0.24 17.25
C ALA A 10 -3.80 0.36 15.89
N SER A 11 -4.53 0.73 14.85
CA SER A 11 -3.97 0.87 13.50
C SER A 11 -2.86 1.91 13.40
N THR A 12 -2.91 2.91 14.27
CA THR A 12 -1.86 3.93 14.45
C THR A 12 -0.50 3.35 14.84
N ALA A 13 -0.42 2.08 15.26
CA ALA A 13 0.84 1.39 15.49
C ALA A 13 1.64 1.13 14.21
N TRP A 14 0.96 0.90 13.08
CA TRP A 14 1.60 0.58 11.80
C TRP A 14 1.39 1.63 10.72
N GLU A 15 0.40 2.51 10.86
CA GLU A 15 0.13 3.57 9.88
C GLU A 15 1.38 4.41 9.57
N HIS A 16 1.64 4.60 8.28
CA HIS A 16 2.72 5.43 7.80
C HIS A 16 2.37 6.91 8.02
N PRO A 17 3.27 7.77 8.56
CA PRO A 17 2.95 9.19 8.77
C PRO A 17 2.47 9.92 7.50
N ALA A 18 3.08 9.59 6.35
CA ALA A 18 2.68 10.13 5.05
C ALA A 18 1.26 9.73 4.61
N ASP A 19 0.74 8.58 5.06
CA ASP A 19 -0.64 8.15 4.78
C ASP A 19 -1.64 9.13 5.42
N ARG A 20 -1.50 9.35 6.74
CA ARG A 20 -2.36 10.27 7.51
C ARG A 20 -2.26 11.70 6.99
N ALA A 21 -1.06 12.16 6.64
CA ALA A 21 -0.85 13.49 6.07
C ALA A 21 -1.46 13.63 4.67
N ALA A 22 -1.30 12.64 3.79
CA ALA A 22 -1.90 12.64 2.46
C ALA A 22 -3.44 12.60 2.56
N LEU A 23 -3.99 11.83 3.51
CA LEU A 23 -5.43 11.76 3.73
C LEU A 23 -6.01 13.12 4.18
N ASN A 24 -5.32 13.79 5.11
CA ASN A 24 -5.72 15.13 5.57
C ASN A 24 -5.67 16.15 4.42
N THR A 25 -4.64 16.05 3.56
CA THR A 25 -4.52 16.90 2.37
C THR A 25 -5.69 16.65 1.41
N LEU A 26 -5.99 15.39 1.12
CA LEU A 26 -7.12 14.99 0.29
C LEU A 26 -8.46 15.54 0.82
N ARG A 27 -8.70 15.43 2.14
CA ARG A 27 -9.90 15.94 2.81
C ARG A 27 -10.02 17.46 2.79
N SER A 28 -8.90 18.17 2.67
CA SER A 28 -8.88 19.64 2.62
C SER A 28 -9.27 20.22 1.26
N LEU A 29 -9.40 19.36 0.22
CA LEU A 29 -9.72 19.83 -1.12
C LEU A 29 -11.14 20.43 -1.18
N PRO A 30 -11.32 21.56 -1.87
CA PRO A 30 -12.65 22.14 -2.08
C PRO A 30 -13.60 21.14 -2.76
N GLY A 31 -14.81 20.99 -2.22
CA GLY A 31 -15.83 20.09 -2.78
C GLY A 31 -15.65 18.60 -2.45
N PHE A 32 -14.68 18.25 -1.60
CA PHE A 32 -14.39 16.87 -1.20
C PHE A 32 -15.65 16.11 -0.74
N ASP A 33 -16.35 16.60 0.27
CA ASP A 33 -17.53 15.92 0.84
C ASP A 33 -18.66 15.73 -0.17
N GLU A 34 -18.81 16.66 -1.12
CA GLU A 34 -19.83 16.56 -2.16
C GLU A 34 -19.48 15.46 -3.17
N ILE A 35 -18.22 15.37 -3.59
CA ILE A 35 -17.73 14.32 -4.49
C ILE A 35 -17.90 12.95 -3.85
N ILE A 36 -17.45 12.78 -2.60
CA ILE A 36 -17.56 11.52 -1.86
C ILE A 36 -19.03 11.09 -1.76
N ARG A 37 -19.93 12.00 -1.37
CA ARG A 37 -21.36 11.71 -1.22
C ARG A 37 -22.00 11.32 -2.56
N LYS A 38 -21.65 11.98 -3.66
CA LYS A 38 -22.16 11.66 -5.00
C LYS A 38 -21.72 10.28 -5.45
N ILE A 39 -20.44 9.92 -5.27
CA ILE A 39 -19.91 8.62 -5.67
C ILE A 39 -20.52 7.51 -4.80
N ALA A 40 -20.50 7.66 -3.47
CA ALA A 40 -21.06 6.67 -2.55
C ALA A 40 -22.57 6.47 -2.77
N GLY A 41 -23.32 7.54 -3.03
CA GLY A 41 -24.75 7.48 -3.31
C GLY A 41 -25.10 6.83 -4.65
N PHE A 42 -24.26 7.00 -5.68
CA PHE A 42 -24.51 6.42 -7.00
C PHE A 42 -24.30 4.90 -7.02
N PHE A 43 -23.19 4.41 -6.46
CA PHE A 43 -22.89 2.98 -6.46
C PHE A 43 -23.61 2.23 -5.33
N GLY A 44 -23.65 2.83 -4.13
CA GLY A 44 -24.16 2.19 -2.92
C GLY A 44 -23.43 0.89 -2.54
N GLU A 45 -23.56 0.48 -1.27
CA GLU A 45 -22.95 -0.77 -0.78
C GLU A 45 -23.49 -2.01 -1.54
N ARG A 46 -24.80 -2.04 -1.81
CA ARG A 46 -25.45 -3.15 -2.53
C ARG A 46 -25.01 -3.24 -3.99
N GLY A 47 -24.89 -2.11 -4.69
CA GLY A 47 -24.48 -2.09 -6.09
C GLY A 47 -23.05 -2.58 -6.26
N LEU A 48 -22.14 -2.16 -5.38
CA LEU A 48 -20.75 -2.65 -5.37
C LEU A 48 -20.69 -4.15 -5.10
N ARG A 49 -21.40 -4.64 -4.09
CA ARG A 49 -21.46 -6.08 -3.80
C ARG A 49 -21.97 -6.87 -5.00
N HIS A 50 -23.01 -6.40 -5.68
CA HIS A 50 -23.45 -7.06 -6.92
C HIS A 50 -22.41 -6.99 -8.04
N LEU A 51 -21.76 -5.85 -8.24
CA LEU A 51 -20.74 -5.67 -9.29
C LEU A 51 -19.57 -6.65 -9.13
N PHE A 52 -19.07 -6.84 -7.91
CA PHE A 52 -17.89 -7.66 -7.64
C PHE A 52 -18.21 -9.11 -7.32
N LEU A 53 -19.39 -9.41 -6.77
CA LEU A 53 -19.71 -10.74 -6.25
C LEU A 53 -20.70 -11.54 -7.10
N ALA A 54 -21.26 -10.95 -8.17
CA ALA A 54 -22.17 -11.67 -9.07
C ALA A 54 -21.52 -12.94 -9.69
N ASN A 55 -20.20 -12.94 -9.83
CA ASN A 55 -19.43 -14.08 -10.35
C ASN A 55 -18.22 -14.40 -9.46
N ALA A 56 -18.43 -14.50 -8.14
CA ALA A 56 -17.39 -14.83 -7.18
C ALA A 56 -17.84 -15.93 -6.20
N VAL A 57 -16.87 -16.72 -5.72
CA VAL A 57 -17.10 -17.83 -4.77
C VAL A 57 -16.78 -17.36 -3.36
N ARG A 58 -17.75 -17.37 -2.45
CA ARG A 58 -17.52 -16.99 -1.04
C ARG A 58 -16.74 -18.07 -0.30
N THR A 59 -15.66 -17.68 0.38
CA THR A 59 -14.93 -18.58 1.27
C THR A 59 -15.68 -18.83 2.58
N GLY A 60 -15.45 -19.98 3.21
CA GLY A 60 -16.10 -20.40 4.44
C GLY A 60 -15.56 -21.74 4.93
N PRO A 61 -16.07 -22.27 6.05
CA PRO A 61 -15.57 -23.51 6.66
C PRO A 61 -15.72 -24.75 5.76
N THR A 62 -16.60 -24.70 4.75
CA THR A 62 -16.84 -25.80 3.80
C THR A 62 -16.42 -25.47 2.36
N GLN A 63 -16.05 -24.22 2.06
CA GLN A 63 -15.73 -23.74 0.72
C GLN A 63 -14.48 -22.87 0.79
N HIS A 64 -13.35 -23.35 0.25
CA HIS A 64 -12.02 -22.78 0.51
C HIS A 64 -11.68 -22.65 2.02
N PRO A 65 -11.77 -23.74 2.81
CA PRO A 65 -11.55 -23.68 4.26
C PRO A 65 -10.18 -23.15 4.67
N ARG A 66 -9.14 -23.39 3.87
CA ARG A 66 -7.78 -22.87 4.14
C ARG A 66 -7.71 -21.35 4.06
N LEU A 67 -8.25 -20.76 2.99
CA LEU A 67 -8.32 -19.30 2.85
C LEU A 67 -9.19 -18.67 3.94
N HIS A 68 -10.29 -19.35 4.31
CA HIS A 68 -11.15 -18.93 5.41
C HIS A 68 -10.41 -18.94 6.76
N ALA A 69 -9.61 -19.97 7.04
CA ALA A 69 -8.77 -20.00 8.25
C ALA A 69 -7.70 -18.90 8.22
N MET A 70 -7.05 -18.72 7.07
CA MET A 70 -5.97 -17.74 6.89
C MET A 70 -6.43 -16.30 7.20
N VAL A 71 -7.58 -15.86 6.67
CA VAL A 71 -8.09 -14.50 6.98
C VAL A 71 -8.47 -14.35 8.45
N ARG A 72 -8.95 -15.41 9.11
CA ARG A 72 -9.26 -15.40 10.54
C ARG A 72 -8.00 -15.30 11.39
N GLU A 73 -6.97 -16.06 11.06
CA GLU A 73 -5.67 -16.03 11.75
C GLU A 73 -4.98 -14.66 11.62
N VAL A 74 -5.07 -14.04 10.44
CA VAL A 74 -4.62 -12.66 10.21
C VAL A 74 -5.39 -11.68 11.08
N CYS A 75 -6.73 -11.77 11.10
CA CYS A 75 -7.57 -10.90 11.92
C CYS A 75 -7.27 -11.11 13.42
N GLU A 76 -7.07 -12.34 13.87
CA GLU A 76 -6.68 -12.64 15.24
C GLU A 76 -5.33 -12.01 15.59
N THR A 77 -4.34 -12.09 14.67
CA THR A 77 -3.02 -11.51 14.90
C THR A 77 -3.07 -10.00 15.04
N LEU A 78 -3.85 -9.31 14.19
CA LEU A 78 -4.03 -7.85 14.22
C LEU A 78 -5.17 -7.38 15.15
N ASP A 79 -5.76 -8.30 15.92
CA ASP A 79 -6.92 -8.10 16.80
C ASP A 79 -8.10 -7.37 16.09
N VAL A 80 -8.37 -7.74 14.83
CA VAL A 80 -9.53 -7.26 14.06
C VAL A 80 -10.75 -8.07 14.45
N ARG A 81 -11.74 -7.42 15.06
CA ARG A 81 -12.91 -8.09 15.66
C ARG A 81 -13.89 -8.65 14.62
N GLU A 82 -14.18 -7.88 13.58
CA GLU A 82 -15.07 -8.32 12.50
C GLU A 82 -14.22 -8.87 11.35
N VAL A 83 -14.24 -10.20 11.20
CA VAL A 83 -13.56 -10.86 10.09
C VAL A 83 -14.30 -10.53 8.78
N PRO A 84 -13.64 -9.89 7.79
CA PRO A 84 -14.29 -9.56 6.53
C PRO A 84 -14.60 -10.82 5.73
N ASP A 85 -15.68 -10.75 4.94
CA ASP A 85 -15.96 -11.81 3.97
C ASP A 85 -14.85 -11.85 2.92
N LEU A 86 -14.37 -13.06 2.59
CA LEU A 86 -13.40 -13.28 1.52
C LEU A 86 -14.05 -14.05 0.38
N TYR A 87 -13.81 -13.61 -0.85
CA TYR A 87 -14.33 -14.20 -2.08
C TYR A 87 -13.20 -14.51 -3.07
N VAL A 88 -13.38 -15.55 -3.87
CA VAL A 88 -12.47 -15.94 -4.96
C VAL A 88 -13.12 -15.62 -6.31
N THR A 89 -12.42 -14.88 -7.15
CA THR A 89 -12.89 -14.53 -8.51
C THR A 89 -11.97 -15.15 -9.57
N LEU A 90 -12.57 -15.74 -10.61
CA LEU A 90 -11.81 -16.35 -11.70
C LEU A 90 -11.24 -15.28 -12.64
N THR A 91 -9.92 -15.14 -12.61
CA THR A 91 -9.16 -14.30 -13.54
C THR A 91 -7.67 -14.68 -13.48
N PRO A 92 -6.93 -14.59 -14.60
CA PRO A 92 -5.50 -14.92 -14.62
C PRO A 92 -4.63 -13.86 -13.93
N PHE A 93 -5.16 -12.67 -13.63
CA PHE A 93 -4.38 -11.60 -13.03
C PHE A 93 -4.09 -11.87 -11.55
N VAL A 94 -2.82 -11.72 -11.15
CA VAL A 94 -2.39 -11.72 -9.75
C VAL A 94 -2.85 -10.42 -9.10
N ASN A 95 -3.91 -10.49 -8.30
CA ASN A 95 -4.45 -9.36 -7.54
C ASN A 95 -5.29 -9.84 -6.34
N ALA A 96 -5.41 -9.00 -5.33
CA ALA A 96 -6.41 -9.07 -4.27
C ALA A 96 -6.81 -7.64 -3.90
N GLY A 97 -7.99 -7.48 -3.31
CA GLY A 97 -8.45 -6.15 -2.92
C GLY A 97 -9.60 -6.19 -1.93
N ALA A 98 -9.52 -5.35 -0.90
CA ALA A 98 -10.63 -5.00 -0.04
C ALA A 98 -11.51 -3.94 -0.74
N ILE A 99 -12.83 -4.15 -0.74
CA ILE A 99 -13.81 -3.28 -1.41
C ILE A 99 -15.03 -3.12 -0.50
N GLY A 100 -15.61 -1.92 -0.48
CA GLY A 100 -16.83 -1.60 0.25
C GLY A 100 -16.69 -0.37 1.14
N PHE A 101 -17.81 0.04 1.73
CA PHE A 101 -17.86 1.16 2.67
C PHE A 101 -18.03 0.66 4.10
N ASP A 102 -19.27 0.42 4.52
CA ASP A 102 -19.59 0.08 5.92
C ASP A 102 -19.23 -1.36 6.27
N ARG A 103 -19.39 -2.28 5.31
CA ARG A 103 -19.10 -3.70 5.49
C ARG A 103 -18.15 -4.18 4.38
N PRO A 104 -16.87 -3.83 4.46
CA PRO A 104 -15.91 -4.22 3.43
C PRO A 104 -15.77 -5.74 3.32
N PHE A 105 -15.41 -6.20 2.14
CA PHE A 105 -15.10 -7.60 1.84
C PHE A 105 -13.83 -7.65 1.00
N ILE A 106 -13.13 -8.79 1.04
CA ILE A 106 -11.91 -9.03 0.28
C ILE A 106 -12.24 -9.91 -0.92
N VAL A 107 -11.68 -9.58 -2.07
CA VAL A 107 -11.68 -10.44 -3.26
C VAL A 107 -10.24 -10.83 -3.56
N ILE A 108 -9.99 -12.13 -3.76
CA ILE A 108 -8.71 -12.65 -4.24
C ILE A 108 -8.91 -13.33 -5.59
N ASN A 109 -7.99 -13.07 -6.52
CA ASN A 109 -8.06 -13.66 -7.85
C ASN A 109 -7.43 -15.06 -7.88
N THR A 110 -7.95 -15.92 -8.76
CA THR A 110 -7.33 -17.24 -9.01
C THR A 110 -5.89 -17.16 -9.48
N GLY A 111 -5.50 -16.10 -10.21
CA GLY A 111 -4.11 -15.86 -10.59
C GLY A 111 -3.18 -15.74 -9.37
N SER A 112 -3.63 -15.08 -8.31
CA SER A 112 -2.87 -14.98 -7.04
C SER A 112 -2.74 -16.34 -6.37
N LEU A 113 -3.82 -17.12 -6.34
CA LEU A 113 -3.79 -18.46 -5.74
C LEU A 113 -2.87 -19.43 -6.49
N ALA A 114 -2.71 -19.24 -7.81
CA ALA A 114 -1.82 -20.05 -8.63
C ALA A 114 -0.35 -19.61 -8.53
N ALA A 115 -0.09 -18.30 -8.39
CA ALA A 115 1.26 -17.74 -8.38
C ALA A 115 1.92 -17.72 -6.99
N LEU A 116 1.13 -17.63 -5.91
CA LEU A 116 1.61 -17.41 -4.55
C LEU A 116 1.52 -18.69 -3.72
N SER A 117 2.54 -18.97 -2.91
CA SER A 117 2.49 -19.98 -1.84
C SER A 117 1.50 -19.58 -0.75
N GLU A 118 1.12 -20.51 0.13
CA GLU A 118 0.19 -20.21 1.23
C GLU A 118 0.69 -19.08 2.15
N ASP A 119 1.99 -18.98 2.36
CA ASP A 119 2.59 -17.90 3.18
C ASP A 119 2.51 -16.52 2.48
N GLU A 120 2.72 -16.48 1.16
CA GLU A 120 2.56 -15.23 0.39
C GLU A 120 1.08 -14.84 0.23
N GLN A 121 0.18 -15.82 0.10
CA GLN A 121 -1.27 -15.57 0.14
C GLN A 121 -1.65 -14.94 1.49
N ARG A 122 -1.07 -15.42 2.59
CA ARG A 122 -1.28 -14.86 3.93
C ARG A 122 -0.77 -13.43 4.02
N PHE A 123 0.40 -13.13 3.47
CA PHE A 123 0.93 -11.77 3.41
C PHE A 123 -0.02 -10.82 2.64
N VAL A 124 -0.50 -11.24 1.47
CA VAL A 124 -1.44 -10.45 0.66
C VAL A 124 -2.79 -10.25 1.37
N LEU A 125 -3.35 -11.29 1.98
CA LEU A 125 -4.59 -11.14 2.76
C LEU A 125 -4.39 -10.24 3.99
N ALA A 126 -3.23 -10.32 4.65
CA ALA A 126 -2.89 -9.43 5.75
C ALA A 126 -2.75 -7.98 5.35
N HIS A 127 -2.22 -7.73 4.15
CA HIS A 127 -2.19 -6.40 3.57
C HIS A 127 -3.61 -5.84 3.40
N GLU A 128 -4.53 -6.63 2.82
CA GLU A 128 -5.93 -6.21 2.64
C GLU A 128 -6.69 -6.02 3.96
N VAL A 129 -6.43 -6.87 4.97
CA VAL A 129 -6.96 -6.65 6.33
C VAL A 129 -6.38 -5.38 6.94
N GLY A 130 -5.13 -5.03 6.64
CA GLY A 130 -4.50 -3.77 7.02
C GLY A 130 -5.29 -2.55 6.55
N HIS A 131 -5.76 -2.54 5.28
CA HIS A 131 -6.62 -1.47 4.78
C HIS A 131 -7.92 -1.34 5.56
N ILE A 132 -8.55 -2.47 5.87
CA ILE A 132 -9.81 -2.49 6.63
C ILE A 132 -9.56 -1.96 8.05
N ALA A 133 -8.51 -2.44 8.71
CA ALA A 133 -8.17 -2.08 10.07
C ALA A 133 -7.76 -0.60 10.22
N SER A 134 -7.11 -0.02 9.21
CA SER A 134 -6.76 1.41 9.15
C SER A 134 -7.90 2.31 8.65
N GLY A 135 -9.08 1.76 8.34
CA GLY A 135 -10.22 2.57 7.88
C GLY A 135 -10.05 3.17 6.49
N HIS A 136 -9.24 2.55 5.63
CA HIS A 136 -8.96 3.03 4.27
C HIS A 136 -10.12 2.82 3.29
N MET A 137 -11.14 2.04 3.69
CA MET A 137 -12.12 1.45 2.78
C MET A 137 -12.95 2.44 1.97
N THR A 138 -13.40 3.54 2.57
CA THR A 138 -14.19 4.55 1.85
C THR A 138 -13.42 5.14 0.67
N TYR A 139 -12.21 5.63 0.92
CA TYR A 139 -11.41 6.32 -0.09
C TYR A 139 -10.79 5.34 -1.08
N ARG A 140 -10.40 4.14 -0.62
CA ARG A 140 -9.91 3.06 -1.49
C ARG A 140 -10.98 2.61 -2.48
N THR A 141 -12.21 2.37 -2.01
CA THR A 141 -13.34 2.01 -2.88
C THR A 141 -13.59 3.09 -3.92
N ILE A 142 -13.49 4.36 -3.54
CA ILE A 142 -13.63 5.49 -4.47
C ILE A 142 -12.46 5.53 -5.48
N ALA A 143 -11.23 5.26 -5.05
CA ALA A 143 -10.08 5.16 -5.94
C ALA A 143 -10.30 4.06 -6.98
N VAL A 144 -10.71 2.86 -6.55
CA VAL A 144 -11.04 1.72 -7.43
C VAL A 144 -12.13 2.09 -8.44
N ILE A 145 -13.21 2.73 -8.00
CA ILE A 145 -14.31 3.21 -8.87
C ILE A 145 -13.76 4.19 -9.91
N VAL A 146 -13.01 5.20 -9.47
CA VAL A 146 -12.45 6.24 -10.33
C VAL A 146 -11.46 5.65 -11.34
N SER A 147 -10.64 4.68 -10.96
CA SER A 147 -9.67 4.04 -11.85
C SER A 147 -10.32 3.08 -12.86
N ASN A 148 -11.28 2.25 -12.42
CA ASN A 148 -11.87 1.21 -13.28
C ASN A 148 -12.93 1.76 -14.24
N ILE A 149 -13.75 2.71 -13.77
CA ILE A 149 -14.81 3.31 -14.60
C ILE A 149 -14.24 4.51 -15.37
N GLY A 150 -13.17 5.10 -14.85
CA GLY A 150 -12.54 6.28 -15.41
C GLY A 150 -13.40 7.52 -15.25
N PHE A 151 -12.78 8.70 -15.32
CA PHE A 151 -13.50 9.91 -15.69
C PHE A 151 -13.83 9.96 -17.19
N SER A 152 -13.53 8.89 -17.93
CA SER A 152 -13.79 8.74 -19.37
C SER A 152 -15.28 8.82 -19.73
N ALA A 153 -16.17 8.52 -18.77
CA ALA A 153 -17.61 8.69 -18.92
C ALA A 153 -18.06 10.16 -18.71
N LEU A 154 -17.19 11.05 -18.23
CA LEU A 154 -17.47 12.46 -18.04
C LEU A 154 -17.04 13.28 -19.26
N PRO A 155 -17.70 14.42 -19.53
CA PRO A 155 -17.21 15.40 -20.50
C PRO A 155 -15.76 15.81 -20.19
N PHE A 156 -14.93 16.00 -21.22
CA PHE A 156 -13.49 16.29 -21.09
C PHE A 156 -13.16 17.37 -20.05
N LEU A 157 -13.91 18.48 -20.04
CA LEU A 157 -13.71 19.57 -19.09
C LEU A 157 -14.05 19.19 -17.64
N ALA A 158 -15.03 18.31 -17.43
CA ALA A 158 -15.37 17.80 -16.10
C ALA A 158 -14.30 16.83 -15.59
N GLY A 159 -13.68 16.05 -16.48
CA GLY A 159 -12.51 15.22 -16.14
C GLY A 159 -11.30 16.06 -15.70
N LEU A 160 -11.00 17.16 -16.41
CA LEU A 160 -9.91 18.08 -16.03
C LEU A 160 -10.16 18.76 -14.68
N ALA A 161 -11.40 19.14 -14.38
CA ALA A 161 -11.75 19.75 -13.10
C ALA A 161 -11.57 18.82 -11.90
N LEU A 162 -11.71 17.49 -12.11
CA LEU A 162 -11.53 16.49 -11.06
C LEU A 162 -10.09 15.95 -10.96
N MET A 163 -9.20 16.36 -11.87
CA MET A 163 -7.82 15.86 -11.91
C MET A 163 -7.04 16.12 -10.60
N PRO A 164 -7.12 17.30 -9.95
CA PRO A 164 -6.44 17.52 -8.67
C PRO A 164 -6.93 16.57 -7.57
N PHE A 165 -8.23 16.30 -7.52
CA PHE A 165 -8.81 15.32 -6.59
C PHE A 165 -8.30 13.91 -6.91
N GLN A 166 -8.26 13.52 -8.19
CA GLN A 166 -7.74 12.22 -8.60
C GLN A 166 -6.28 12.02 -8.21
N LEU A 167 -5.42 13.01 -8.46
CA LEU A 167 -4.00 12.93 -8.14
C LEU A 167 -3.78 12.87 -6.63
N ALA A 168 -4.52 13.65 -5.84
CA ALA A 168 -4.47 13.59 -4.38
C ALA A 168 -4.97 12.24 -3.84
N LEU A 169 -6.03 11.69 -4.43
CA LEU A 169 -6.58 10.39 -4.06
C LEU A 169 -5.59 9.26 -4.35
N LEU A 170 -4.95 9.29 -5.52
CA LEU A 170 -3.93 8.30 -5.89
C LEU A 170 -2.65 8.47 -5.06
N GLU A 171 -2.27 9.70 -4.70
CA GLU A 171 -1.17 9.95 -3.78
C GLU A 171 -1.45 9.37 -2.40
N TRP A 172 -2.61 9.65 -1.83
CA TRP A 172 -3.04 9.02 -0.59
C TRP A 172 -3.05 7.49 -0.71
N SER A 173 -3.64 6.94 -1.78
CA SER A 173 -3.69 5.49 -2.03
C SER A 173 -2.30 4.87 -1.96
N ARG A 174 -1.31 5.46 -2.63
CA ARG A 174 0.08 4.97 -2.60
C ARG A 174 0.72 5.00 -1.22
N LYS A 175 0.37 5.98 -0.38
CA LYS A 175 0.88 6.05 1.01
C LYS A 175 0.16 5.06 1.93
N ALA A 176 -1.13 4.82 1.71
CA ALA A 176 -1.90 3.80 2.41
C ALA A 176 -1.33 2.38 2.21
N GLU A 177 -0.76 2.09 1.04
CA GLU A 177 -0.05 0.83 0.78
C GLU A 177 1.11 0.60 1.76
N LEU A 178 1.88 1.65 2.09
CA LEU A 178 3.02 1.55 3.02
C LEU A 178 2.56 1.19 4.44
N SER A 179 1.41 1.72 4.87
CA SER A 179 0.77 1.34 6.14
C SER A 179 0.38 -0.14 6.12
N CYS A 180 -0.21 -0.59 5.01
CA CYS A 180 -0.72 -1.95 4.89
C CYS A 180 0.40 -3.00 4.71
N ASP A 181 1.55 -2.61 4.15
CA ASP A 181 2.78 -3.41 4.14
C ASP A 181 3.32 -3.68 5.55
N ARG A 182 3.28 -2.66 6.42
CA ARG A 182 3.64 -2.80 7.84
C ARG A 182 2.65 -3.70 8.57
N ALA A 183 1.34 -3.54 8.31
CA ALA A 183 0.32 -4.42 8.87
C ALA A 183 0.52 -5.88 8.42
N ALA A 184 0.82 -6.10 7.14
CA ALA A 184 1.10 -7.42 6.59
C ALA A 184 2.31 -8.07 7.26
N LEU A 185 3.41 -7.31 7.43
CA LEU A 185 4.60 -7.77 8.14
C LEU A 185 4.30 -8.11 9.61
N LEU A 186 3.49 -7.31 10.31
CA LEU A 186 3.08 -7.61 11.69
C LEU A 186 2.21 -8.87 11.79
N ALA A 187 1.41 -9.15 10.77
CA ALA A 187 0.57 -10.35 10.73
C ALA A 187 1.36 -11.62 10.44
N VAL A 188 2.40 -11.55 9.59
CA VAL A 188 3.21 -12.73 9.24
C VAL A 188 4.47 -12.91 10.11
N GLN A 189 4.94 -11.83 10.73
CA GLN A 189 6.10 -11.77 11.64
C GLN A 189 7.40 -12.36 11.06
N ASP A 190 7.54 -12.29 9.75
CA ASP A 190 8.68 -12.82 8.99
C ASP A 190 9.12 -11.77 7.95
N PRO A 191 10.20 -11.02 8.24
CA PRO A 191 10.75 -10.04 7.30
C PRO A 191 11.18 -10.66 5.96
N THR A 192 11.71 -11.87 5.96
CA THR A 192 12.15 -12.55 4.75
C THR A 192 10.96 -12.91 3.88
N LEU A 193 9.88 -13.42 4.46
CA LEU A 193 8.63 -13.69 3.75
C LEU A 193 8.02 -12.42 3.13
N ALA A 194 8.03 -11.31 3.87
CA ALA A 194 7.54 -10.02 3.35
C ALA A 194 8.36 -9.57 2.14
N MET A 195 9.69 -9.61 2.21
CA MET A 195 10.56 -9.28 1.08
C MET A 195 10.34 -10.23 -0.10
N ARG A 196 10.21 -11.54 0.18
CA ARG A 196 9.94 -12.55 -0.85
C ARG A 196 8.61 -12.33 -1.56
N SER A 197 7.59 -11.87 -0.84
CA SER A 197 6.28 -11.54 -1.41
C SER A 197 6.38 -10.37 -2.40
N PHE A 198 7.14 -9.31 -2.08
CA PHE A 198 7.40 -8.23 -3.04
C PHE A 198 8.19 -8.70 -4.26
N PHE A 199 9.19 -9.56 -4.06
CA PHE A 199 9.98 -10.14 -5.15
C PHE A 199 9.10 -10.92 -6.12
N ILE A 200 8.25 -11.83 -5.62
CA ILE A 200 7.37 -12.63 -6.46
C ILE A 200 6.34 -11.75 -7.18
N LEU A 201 5.74 -10.78 -6.48
CA LEU A 201 4.81 -9.82 -7.10
C LEU A 201 5.49 -8.91 -8.13
N ALA A 202 6.81 -8.75 -8.08
CA ALA A 202 7.60 -8.05 -9.10
C ALA A 202 7.96 -8.94 -10.31
N GLY A 203 7.58 -10.23 -10.30
CA GLY A 203 7.90 -11.20 -11.34
C GLY A 203 9.03 -12.16 -10.97
N GLY A 204 9.47 -12.17 -9.71
CA GLY A 204 10.46 -13.11 -9.20
C GLY A 204 9.96 -14.56 -9.23
N SER A 205 10.88 -15.49 -9.49
CA SER A 205 10.61 -16.93 -9.50
C SER A 205 11.12 -17.59 -8.22
N THR A 206 10.36 -18.55 -7.70
CA THR A 206 10.81 -19.44 -6.61
C THR A 206 11.48 -20.71 -7.15
N GLN A 207 11.57 -20.87 -8.48
CA GLN A 207 12.26 -22.01 -9.09
C GLN A 207 13.77 -21.92 -8.85
N PRO A 208 14.43 -23.06 -8.52
CA PRO A 208 15.87 -23.08 -8.29
C PRO A 208 16.65 -22.50 -9.48
N GLY A 209 17.47 -21.48 -9.22
CA GLY A 209 18.34 -20.86 -10.23
C GLY A 209 17.68 -19.78 -11.09
N GLU A 210 16.38 -19.52 -10.95
CA GLU A 210 15.68 -18.47 -11.71
C GLU A 210 15.50 -17.17 -10.92
N GLY A 211 15.54 -17.23 -9.58
CA GLY A 211 15.31 -16.07 -8.72
C GLY A 211 16.37 -15.93 -7.62
N ASP A 212 16.72 -14.68 -7.32
CA ASP A 212 17.63 -14.30 -6.25
C ASP A 212 17.04 -13.09 -5.51
N LEU A 213 16.59 -13.32 -4.27
CA LEU A 213 15.99 -12.27 -3.44
C LEU A 213 17.02 -11.20 -3.06
N ASP A 214 18.27 -11.58 -2.81
CA ASP A 214 19.32 -10.62 -2.45
C ASP A 214 19.66 -9.73 -3.64
N ALA A 215 19.66 -10.27 -4.86
CA ALA A 215 19.79 -9.49 -6.08
C ALA A 215 18.63 -8.50 -6.26
N PHE A 216 17.39 -8.93 -6.00
CA PHE A 216 16.22 -8.04 -6.05
C PHE A 216 16.29 -6.92 -5.00
N LEU A 217 16.77 -7.21 -3.78
CA LEU A 217 16.93 -6.20 -2.74
C LEU A 217 18.05 -5.20 -3.05
N LYS A 218 19.14 -5.64 -3.69
CA LYS A 218 20.16 -4.74 -4.25
C LYS A 218 19.57 -3.85 -5.35
N GLN A 219 18.80 -4.42 -6.28
CA GLN A 219 18.09 -3.66 -7.31
C GLN A 219 17.12 -2.62 -6.70
N ALA A 220 16.45 -2.96 -5.60
CA ALA A 220 15.58 -2.02 -4.90
C ALA A 220 16.38 -0.83 -4.32
N ALA A 221 17.53 -1.10 -3.70
CA ALA A 221 18.43 -0.07 -3.19
C ALA A 221 19.05 0.79 -4.32
N GLU A 222 19.40 0.20 -5.46
CA GLU A 222 19.86 0.91 -6.65
C GLU A 222 18.75 1.81 -7.22
N TYR A 223 17.51 1.33 -7.34
CA TYR A 223 16.39 2.14 -7.81
C TYR A 223 16.15 3.38 -6.93
N GLU A 224 16.39 3.27 -5.61
CA GLU A 224 16.31 4.41 -4.71
C GLU A 224 17.49 5.36 -4.80
N SER A 225 18.71 4.85 -4.95
CA SER A 225 19.93 5.67 -4.92
C SER A 225 20.32 6.25 -6.30
N GLU A 226 19.99 5.56 -7.38
CA GLU A 226 20.41 5.90 -8.73
C GLU A 226 19.35 6.72 -9.50
N GLY A 227 19.81 7.75 -10.20
CA GLY A 227 19.01 8.56 -11.12
C GLY A 227 19.44 10.01 -11.17
N SER A 228 19.44 10.58 -12.38
CA SER A 228 19.50 12.02 -12.58
C SER A 228 18.21 12.71 -12.09
N ALA A 229 18.24 14.04 -11.98
CA ALA A 229 17.01 14.83 -11.73
C ALA A 229 15.86 14.49 -12.70
N TRP A 230 16.20 14.17 -13.95
CA TRP A 230 15.25 13.76 -14.98
C TRP A 230 14.63 12.40 -14.70
N ASP A 231 15.42 11.45 -14.18
CA ASP A 231 14.93 10.13 -13.79
C ASP A 231 13.99 10.24 -12.58
N SER A 232 14.26 11.12 -11.62
CA SER A 232 13.35 11.41 -10.51
C SER A 232 12.01 11.98 -10.99
N LEU A 233 12.02 12.85 -12.01
CA LEU A 233 10.80 13.37 -12.63
C LEU A 233 10.04 12.29 -13.39
N LEU A 234 10.73 11.44 -14.17
CA LEU A 234 10.11 10.32 -14.86
C LEU A 234 9.54 9.29 -13.88
N LYS A 235 10.22 9.02 -12.76
CA LYS A 235 9.70 8.19 -11.67
C LYS A 235 8.41 8.81 -11.10
N ALA A 236 8.39 10.10 -10.81
CA ALA A 236 7.19 10.79 -10.34
C ALA A 236 6.02 10.70 -11.35
N ILE A 237 6.29 10.92 -12.64
CA ILE A 237 5.28 10.79 -13.70
C ILE A 237 4.75 9.35 -13.80
N ASN A 238 5.66 8.37 -13.82
CA ASN A 238 5.31 6.96 -13.93
C ASN A 238 4.56 6.44 -12.69
N THR A 239 4.73 7.08 -11.54
CA THR A 239 4.04 6.73 -10.29
C THR A 239 2.70 7.45 -10.13
N ALA A 240 2.53 8.67 -10.68
CA ALA A 240 1.38 9.54 -10.43
C ALA A 240 0.01 8.89 -10.72
N LEU A 241 -0.08 8.07 -11.77
CA LEU A 241 -1.31 7.39 -12.19
C LEU A 241 -1.41 5.92 -11.73
N ARG A 242 -0.50 5.46 -10.87
CA ARG A 242 -0.54 4.08 -10.34
C ARG A 242 -1.27 4.04 -9.00
N GLU A 243 -2.05 2.97 -8.81
CA GLU A 243 -2.73 2.65 -7.54
C GLU A 243 -1.73 2.16 -6.48
N HIS A 244 -0.78 1.32 -6.90
CA HIS A 244 0.25 0.75 -6.03
C HIS A 244 1.66 1.28 -6.39
N PRO A 245 2.49 1.63 -5.39
CA PRO A 245 3.91 1.87 -5.59
C PRO A 245 4.60 0.62 -6.18
N PHE A 246 5.76 0.79 -6.80
CA PHE A 246 6.57 -0.34 -7.26
C PHE A 246 6.98 -1.22 -6.07
N ASN A 247 7.00 -2.54 -6.27
CA ASN A 247 7.38 -3.49 -5.21
C ASN A 247 8.79 -3.26 -4.67
N THR A 248 9.72 -2.73 -5.49
CA THR A 248 11.06 -2.32 -5.06
C THR A 248 11.00 -1.17 -4.04
N VAL A 249 10.16 -0.16 -4.27
CA VAL A 249 9.95 0.96 -3.34
C VAL A 249 9.31 0.47 -2.04
N ARG A 250 8.30 -0.40 -2.14
CA ARG A 250 7.62 -0.99 -0.96
C ARG A 250 8.59 -1.81 -0.10
N ALA A 251 9.43 -2.63 -0.73
CA ALA A 251 10.45 -3.42 -0.04
C ALA A 251 11.43 -2.51 0.72
N ALA A 252 11.94 -1.46 0.08
CA ALA A 252 12.89 -0.54 0.70
C ALA A 252 12.26 0.27 1.85
N GLU A 253 11.03 0.76 1.70
CA GLU A 253 10.29 1.44 2.77
C GLU A 253 10.06 0.53 3.98
N LEU A 254 9.68 -0.74 3.74
CA LEU A 254 9.46 -1.70 4.81
C LEU A 254 10.78 -2.08 5.51
N GLN A 255 11.88 -2.20 4.76
CA GLN A 255 13.23 -2.38 5.32
C GLN A 255 13.66 -1.21 6.19
N ARG A 256 13.44 0.05 5.76
CA ARG A 256 13.70 1.23 6.59
C ARG A 256 12.94 1.17 7.91
N TRP A 257 11.67 0.77 7.85
CA TRP A 257 10.86 0.65 9.06
C TRP A 257 11.37 -0.44 10.01
N ILE A 258 11.78 -1.59 9.48
CA ILE A 258 12.44 -2.65 10.27
C ILE A 258 13.74 -2.12 10.90
N ALA A 259 14.61 -1.50 10.11
CA ALA A 259 15.91 -0.98 10.54
C ALA A 259 15.80 0.13 11.60
N SER A 260 14.70 0.90 11.60
CA SER A 260 14.40 1.90 12.64
C SER A 260 14.10 1.31 14.03
N GLY A 261 13.94 -0.02 14.11
CA GLY A 261 13.56 -0.75 15.32
C GLY A 261 12.07 -0.63 15.69
N ALA A 262 11.27 0.11 14.91
CA ALA A 262 9.83 0.26 15.17
C ALA A 262 9.09 -1.08 15.12
N TYR A 263 9.39 -1.90 14.11
CA TYR A 263 8.86 -3.27 14.01
C TYR A 263 9.16 -4.10 15.27
N ALA A 264 10.43 -4.11 15.71
CA ALA A 264 10.85 -4.88 16.88
C ALA A 264 10.17 -4.40 18.18
N ARG A 265 10.01 -3.07 18.35
CA ARG A 265 9.29 -2.49 19.51
C ARG A 265 7.83 -2.97 19.57
N ILE A 266 7.13 -2.97 18.43
CA ILE A 266 5.74 -3.46 18.38
C ILE A 266 5.69 -4.94 18.77
N LEU A 267 6.57 -5.78 18.22
CA LEU A 267 6.60 -7.20 18.59
C LEU A 267 6.94 -7.44 20.06
N SER A 268 7.66 -6.52 20.70
CA SER A 268 7.95 -6.58 22.14
C SER A 268 6.80 -6.09 23.05
N GLY A 269 5.69 -5.62 22.47
CA GLY A 269 4.52 -5.15 23.20
C GLY A 269 4.40 -3.62 23.33
N GLU A 270 5.37 -2.88 22.80
CA GLU A 270 5.41 -1.40 22.81
C GLU A 270 4.68 -0.84 21.59
N TYR A 271 3.35 -0.73 21.68
CA TYR A 271 2.53 -0.18 20.60
C TYR A 271 1.27 0.54 21.11
N PRO A 272 0.73 1.52 20.35
CA PRO A 272 -0.55 2.14 20.62
C PRO A 272 -1.68 1.10 20.76
N ARG A 273 -2.45 1.21 21.84
CA ARG A 273 -3.58 0.32 22.12
C ARG A 273 -4.90 1.06 22.01
N ARG A 274 -5.93 0.38 21.50
CA ARG A 274 -7.28 0.94 21.31
C ARG A 274 -7.97 1.33 22.62
N ASP A 275 -7.59 0.72 23.73
CA ASP A 275 -8.07 1.04 25.07
C ASP A 275 -7.31 2.22 25.73
N GLY A 276 -6.32 2.79 25.04
CA GLY A 276 -5.51 3.91 25.53
C GLY A 276 -4.33 3.50 26.42
N THR A 277 -4.14 2.22 26.74
CA THR A 277 -3.11 1.76 27.70
C THR A 277 -1.68 1.67 27.13
N GLY A 278 -1.49 1.98 25.84
CA GLY A 278 -0.18 1.99 25.16
C GLY A 278 0.34 3.39 24.84
N PRO A 279 1.56 3.50 24.27
CA PRO A 279 2.10 4.76 23.75
C PRO A 279 1.10 5.43 22.80
N GLN A 280 0.83 6.71 22.99
CA GLN A 280 -0.11 7.44 22.14
C GLN A 280 0.65 8.26 21.10
N THR A 281 0.28 8.09 19.83
CA THR A 281 0.74 8.95 18.74
C THR A 281 -0.10 10.22 18.73
N THR A 282 0.53 11.38 18.83
CA THR A 282 -0.20 12.67 18.77
C THR A 282 -0.29 13.18 17.33
N TYR A 283 -1.25 14.07 17.05
CA TYR A 283 -1.33 14.77 15.77
C TYR A 283 -0.03 15.49 15.41
N THR A 284 0.65 16.07 16.40
CA THR A 284 1.95 16.72 16.20
C THR A 284 3.06 15.74 15.80
N ASP A 285 3.00 14.50 16.28
CA ASP A 285 3.95 13.45 15.88
C ASP A 285 3.69 13.00 14.45
N ASP A 286 2.43 12.91 14.03
CA ASP A 286 2.07 12.61 12.64
C ASP A 286 2.59 13.68 11.68
N VAL A 287 2.36 14.97 12.01
CA VAL A 287 2.83 16.10 11.19
C VAL A 287 4.35 16.12 11.11
N ARG A 288 5.05 15.92 12.23
CA ARG A 288 6.51 15.85 12.25
C ARG A 288 7.02 14.67 11.43
N GLY A 289 6.47 13.48 11.63
CA GLY A 289 6.87 12.29 10.88
C GLY A 289 6.62 12.41 9.38
N ALA A 290 5.54 13.07 8.98
CA ALA A 290 5.28 13.38 7.57
C ALA A 290 6.27 14.42 7.02
N ALA A 291 6.56 15.48 7.77
CA ALA A 291 7.55 16.48 7.38
C ALA A 291 8.96 15.88 7.24
N ASP A 292 9.34 14.97 8.14
CA ASP A 292 10.61 14.25 8.07
C ASP A 292 10.66 13.36 6.83
N TYR A 293 9.58 12.62 6.54
CA TYR A 293 9.48 11.75 5.37
C TYR A 293 9.57 12.53 4.05
N TYR A 294 8.74 13.56 3.87
CA TYR A 294 8.76 14.39 2.67
C TYR A 294 10.06 15.20 2.57
N GLY A 295 10.62 15.63 3.71
CA GLY A 295 11.90 16.31 3.79
C GLY A 295 13.07 15.42 3.34
N GLN A 296 13.08 14.14 3.73
CA GLN A 296 14.05 13.15 3.24
C GLN A 296 13.92 12.96 1.73
N GLN A 297 12.71 12.73 1.21
CA GLN A 297 12.50 12.62 -0.24
C GLN A 297 12.96 13.87 -1.01
N ALA A 298 12.69 15.06 -0.46
CA ALA A 298 13.12 16.31 -1.07
C ALA A 298 14.65 16.46 -1.07
N ARG A 299 15.32 16.15 0.05
CA ARG A 299 16.80 16.18 0.15
C ARG A 299 17.45 15.23 -0.85
N GLU A 300 16.98 13.99 -0.90
CA GLU A 300 17.46 12.99 -1.86
C GLU A 300 17.26 13.46 -3.31
N ALA A 301 16.12 14.09 -3.61
CA ALA A 301 15.88 14.68 -4.92
C ALA A 301 16.83 15.86 -5.23
N PHE A 302 17.08 16.76 -4.26
CA PHE A 302 17.97 17.91 -4.42
C PHE A 302 19.44 17.49 -4.58
N GLU A 303 19.92 16.51 -3.81
CA GLU A 303 21.28 15.97 -3.94
C GLU A 303 21.50 15.41 -5.35
N LYS A 304 20.55 14.63 -5.87
CA LYS A 304 20.61 14.11 -7.24
C LYS A 304 20.62 15.20 -8.31
N VAL A 305 19.88 16.30 -8.09
CA VAL A 305 19.90 17.48 -8.97
C VAL A 305 21.27 18.15 -8.95
N GLY A 306 21.84 18.38 -7.76
CA GLY A 306 23.18 18.95 -7.60
C GLY A 306 24.27 18.14 -8.30
N ASP A 307 24.22 16.82 -8.15
CA ASP A 307 25.15 15.88 -8.78
C ASP A 307 25.00 15.82 -10.32
N SER A 308 23.79 16.04 -10.84
CA SER A 308 23.59 16.17 -12.29
C SER A 308 24.21 17.46 -12.84
N PHE A 309 24.08 18.59 -12.13
CA PHE A 309 24.68 19.85 -12.54
C PHE A 309 26.22 19.84 -12.46
N SER A 310 26.79 19.24 -11.41
CA SER A 310 28.24 19.10 -11.27
C SER A 310 28.84 18.24 -12.39
N ARG A 311 28.23 17.09 -12.69
CA ARG A 311 28.64 16.22 -13.80
C ARG A 311 28.53 16.92 -15.17
N ALA A 312 27.47 17.69 -15.40
CA ALA A 312 27.30 18.47 -16.62
C ALA A 312 28.37 19.59 -16.75
N ALA A 313 28.67 20.30 -15.67
CA ALA A 313 29.71 21.31 -15.62
C ALA A 313 31.11 20.73 -15.88
N ASP A 314 31.41 19.55 -15.31
CA ASP A 314 32.69 18.85 -15.49
C ASP A 314 32.86 18.26 -16.89
N ALA A 315 31.76 17.82 -17.52
CA ALA A 315 31.78 17.39 -18.92
C ALA A 315 32.02 18.58 -19.87
N PHE A 316 31.43 19.74 -19.57
CA PHE A 316 31.61 20.96 -20.36
C PHE A 316 33.04 21.52 -20.24
N ARG A 317 33.63 21.53 -19.03
CA ARG A 317 35.03 21.93 -18.81
C ARG A 317 36.03 21.03 -19.52
N ARG A 318 35.78 19.71 -19.55
CA ARG A 318 36.63 18.75 -20.28
C ARG A 318 36.57 18.93 -21.81
N LYS A 319 35.44 19.42 -22.34
CA LYS A 319 35.24 19.64 -23.78
C LYS A 319 35.70 21.02 -24.28
N SER A 320 35.87 21.98 -23.36
CA SER A 320 36.30 23.36 -23.68
C SER A 320 37.78 23.63 -23.39
N GLY A 321 38.50 22.65 -22.83
CA GLY A 321 39.94 22.72 -22.52
C GLY A 321 40.84 21.91 -23.46
N GLY A 322 40.35 21.47 -24.63
CA GLY A 322 41.12 20.83 -25.69
C GLY A 322 40.92 21.55 -27.01
#